data_AF-G6EAX2-F1
#
_entry.id   AF-G6EAX2-F1
#
_cell.length_a   1.000
_cell.length_b   1.000
_cell.length_c   1.000
_cell.angle_alpha   90.00
_cell.angle_beta   90.00
_cell.angle_gamma   90.00
#
_symmetry.space_group_name_H-M   'P 1'
#
loop_
_entity.id
_entity.type
_entity.pdbx_description
1 polymer ?
#
loop_
_entity_poly.entity_id
_entity_poly.type
_entity_poly.pdbx_seq_one_letter_code
_entity_poly.pdbx_strand_id
1 'polypeptide(L)'
;MTEFLIALIVVVVVFLMMGVRVVRQGYVYTVERLGKFTLAAQPGLHVIIPFVDRVGQKVNMMEQVLDIPGQEIITKDNAMVGVDAVVFFQVLDAGKAAYEVHNLYSSIMALTTTNLRTVMGSMDLDETLSKRDEINARLLSVVDHATSPWGVKITRVEIKDIRPPLDISNAMARQMKAEREKRAEILEAEASRASAILRAEGEKQSQILSAEGRREAAFRDAEAREREAEAEARATHMVSQAIAESGSQAINYFIAQKYTEAVAKFATSPNAKTILFPVEATQLIGTLGGIGELAKEALNSNPPSSPPPPPAQTRRAAPSVPPSAGGDR
;
A
#
# COMPACT_ATOMS: atom_id res chain seq x y z
N MET A 1 -42.80 -20.16 79.79
CA MET A 1 -41.36 -19.84 79.65
C MET A 1 -40.82 -20.24 78.27
N THR A 2 -41.10 -21.45 77.79
CA THR A 2 -40.71 -21.92 76.45
C THR A 2 -41.30 -21.06 75.32
N GLU A 3 -42.59 -20.73 75.37
CA GLU A 3 -43.24 -19.87 74.35
C GLU A 3 -42.63 -18.46 74.27
N PHE A 4 -42.32 -17.87 75.42
CA PHE A 4 -41.64 -16.56 75.50
C PHE A 4 -40.22 -16.62 74.92
N LEU A 5 -39.48 -17.70 75.22
CA LEU A 5 -38.14 -17.90 74.67
C LEU A 5 -38.18 -18.07 73.15
N ILE A 6 -39.16 -18.82 72.62
CA ILE A 6 -39.36 -18.98 71.19
C ILE A 6 -39.70 -17.64 70.53
N ALA A 7 -40.61 -16.86 71.11
CA ALA A 7 -40.96 -15.53 70.60
C ALA A 7 -39.75 -14.59 70.59
N LEU A 8 -38.94 -14.59 71.64
CA LEU A 8 -37.70 -13.79 71.71
C LEU A 8 -36.69 -14.19 70.63
N ILE A 9 -36.48 -15.50 70.44
CA ILE A 9 -35.59 -16.03 69.39
C ILE A 9 -36.08 -15.59 68.00
N VAL A 10 -37.39 -15.70 67.73
CA VAL A 10 -37.97 -15.26 66.46
C VAL A 10 -37.74 -13.76 66.23
N VAL A 11 -37.94 -12.93 67.25
CA VAL A 11 -37.69 -11.47 67.14
C VAL A 11 -36.22 -11.17 66.85
N VAL A 12 -35.29 -11.84 67.54
CA VAL A 12 -33.85 -11.68 67.31
C VAL A 12 -33.47 -12.12 65.89
N VAL A 13 -34.01 -13.24 65.41
CA VAL A 13 -33.75 -13.74 64.06
C VAL A 13 -34.30 -12.79 62.98
N VAL A 14 -35.52 -12.25 63.17
CA VAL A 14 -36.10 -11.25 62.27
C VAL A 14 -35.27 -9.97 62.27
N PHE A 15 -34.83 -9.51 63.45
CA PHE A 15 -33.98 -8.33 63.58
C PHE A 15 -32.64 -8.50 62.85
N LEU A 16 -31.99 -9.65 63.00
CA LEU A 16 -30.76 -9.98 62.28
C LEU A 16 -31.00 -10.03 60.77
N MET A 17 -32.05 -10.71 60.31
CA MET A 17 -32.38 -10.78 58.88
C MET A 17 -32.67 -9.40 58.27
N MET A 18 -33.33 -8.49 59.00
CA MET A 18 -33.59 -7.12 58.52
C MET A 18 -32.31 -6.28 58.40
N GLY A 19 -31.29 -6.56 59.22
CA GLY A 19 -30.01 -5.87 59.20
C GLY A 19 -29.08 -6.30 58.06
N VAL A 20 -29.28 -7.48 57.48
CA VAL A 20 -28.43 -7.96 56.38
C VAL A 20 -28.82 -7.29 55.06
N ARG A 21 -27.85 -6.61 54.44
CA ARG A 21 -27.99 -5.96 53.13
C ARG A 21 -26.88 -6.40 52.19
N VAL A 22 -27.27 -6.82 50.99
CA VAL A 22 -26.35 -7.19 49.92
C VAL A 22 -26.23 -6.02 48.94
N VAL A 23 -25.02 -5.53 48.75
CA VAL A 23 -24.69 -4.52 47.75
C VAL A 23 -24.22 -5.24 46.48
N ARG A 24 -24.82 -4.89 45.34
CA ARG A 24 -24.49 -5.46 44.03
C ARG A 24 -23.12 -4.95 43.55
N GLN A 25 -22.40 -5.78 42.80
CA GLN A 25 -21.18 -5.37 42.10
C GLN A 25 -21.44 -4.15 41.20
N GLY A 26 -20.49 -3.22 41.15
CA GLY A 26 -20.60 -1.98 40.36
C GLY A 26 -21.42 -0.88 41.02
N TYR A 27 -22.05 -1.14 42.17
CA TYR A 27 -22.77 -0.15 42.95
C TYR A 27 -22.14 0.05 44.32
N VAL A 28 -22.28 1.26 44.84
CA VAL A 28 -21.98 1.60 46.24
C VAL A 28 -23.21 2.24 46.84
N TYR A 29 -23.64 1.74 47.99
CA TYR A 29 -24.82 2.22 48.67
C TYR A 29 -24.41 3.15 49.80
N THR A 30 -24.95 4.36 49.87
CA THR A 30 -24.69 5.25 51.00
C THR A 30 -25.53 4.80 52.18
N VAL A 31 -24.93 4.73 53.37
CA VAL A 31 -25.61 4.38 54.62
C VAL A 31 -25.73 5.64 55.46
N GLU A 32 -26.97 5.95 55.84
CA GLU A 32 -27.34 7.08 56.66
C GLU A 32 -27.77 6.60 58.03
N ARG A 33 -27.24 7.23 59.09
CA ARG A 33 -27.68 7.02 60.46
C ARG A 33 -28.49 8.22 60.90
N LEU A 34 -29.78 8.02 61.17
CA LEU A 34 -30.71 9.11 61.53
C LEU A 34 -30.63 10.32 60.57
N GLY A 35 -30.43 10.07 59.27
CA GLY A 35 -30.31 11.10 58.23
C GLY A 35 -28.91 11.70 58.03
N LYS A 36 -27.91 11.32 58.83
CA LYS A 36 -26.51 11.71 58.61
C LYS A 36 -25.77 10.63 57.81
N PHE A 37 -25.06 11.01 56.75
CA PHE A 37 -24.16 10.10 56.04
C PHE A 37 -23.06 9.58 56.99
N THR A 38 -22.86 8.25 56.99
CA THR A 38 -21.88 7.60 57.86
C THR A 38 -20.87 6.77 57.09
N LEU A 39 -21.32 5.93 56.16
CA LEU A 39 -20.48 4.97 55.46
C LEU A 39 -20.94 4.77 54.02
N ALA A 40 -19.99 4.56 53.12
CA ALA A 40 -20.23 4.05 51.77
C ALA A 40 -20.07 2.52 51.78
N ALA A 41 -21.18 1.79 51.68
CA ALA A 41 -21.19 0.32 51.65
C ALA A 41 -20.75 -0.17 50.26
N GLN A 42 -19.58 -0.82 50.22
CA GLN A 42 -19.00 -1.39 48.99
C GLN A 42 -19.74 -2.67 48.55
N PRO A 43 -19.50 -3.18 47.33
CA PRO A 43 -20.05 -4.46 46.89
C PRO A 43 -19.77 -5.59 47.89
N GLY A 44 -20.80 -6.35 48.24
CA GLY A 44 -20.72 -7.43 49.23
C GLY A 44 -21.79 -7.37 50.31
N LEU A 45 -21.62 -8.24 51.32
CA LEU A 45 -22.55 -8.36 52.44
C LEU A 45 -22.23 -7.31 53.51
N HIS A 46 -23.22 -6.50 53.86
CA HIS A 46 -23.12 -5.52 54.94
C HIS A 46 -24.22 -5.76 55.97
N VAL A 47 -23.90 -5.58 57.25
CA VAL A 47 -24.87 -5.64 58.34
C VAL A 47 -25.08 -4.21 58.84
N ILE A 48 -26.31 -3.72 58.70
CA ILE A 48 -26.74 -2.41 59.19
C ILE A 48 -27.67 -2.58 60.40
N ILE A 49 -27.67 -1.61 61.30
CA ILE A 49 -28.59 -1.65 62.46
C ILE A 49 -29.98 -1.26 61.95
N PRO A 50 -30.95 -2.19 61.89
CA PRO A 50 -32.29 -1.85 61.40
C PRO A 50 -32.92 -0.76 62.27
N PHE A 51 -33.78 0.06 61.67
CA PHE A 51 -34.42 1.26 62.26
C PHE A 51 -33.52 2.48 62.48
N VAL A 52 -32.24 2.29 62.82
CA VAL A 52 -31.30 3.42 63.04
C VAL A 52 -30.55 3.78 61.76
N ASP A 53 -30.04 2.76 61.07
CA ASP A 53 -29.32 2.89 59.81
C ASP A 53 -30.27 2.61 58.63
N ARG A 54 -30.21 3.48 57.63
CA ARG A 54 -30.98 3.37 56.39
C ARG A 54 -30.04 3.42 55.19
N VAL A 55 -30.34 2.63 54.17
CA VAL A 55 -29.70 2.79 52.86
C VAL A 55 -30.29 4.04 52.20
N GLY A 56 -29.44 5.04 51.97
CA GLY A 56 -29.77 6.28 51.26
C GLY A 56 -29.76 6.06 49.76
N GLN A 57 -28.75 6.61 49.08
CA GLN A 57 -28.59 6.57 47.63
C GLN A 57 -27.85 5.32 47.17
N LYS A 58 -28.27 4.77 46.03
CA LYS A 58 -27.61 3.66 45.34
C LYS A 58 -26.83 4.23 44.16
N VAL A 59 -25.54 4.45 44.35
CA VAL A 59 -24.69 5.11 43.36
C VAL A 59 -24.04 4.08 42.45
N ASN A 60 -24.16 4.29 41.15
CA ASN A 60 -23.49 3.49 40.15
C ASN A 60 -22.05 3.98 39.99
N MET A 61 -21.08 3.08 40.20
CA MET A 61 -19.64 3.37 40.12
C MET A 61 -19.06 3.05 38.73
N MET A 62 -19.86 2.48 37.82
CA MET A 62 -19.43 2.19 36.46
C MET A 62 -19.36 3.48 35.63
N GLU A 63 -18.59 3.44 34.55
CA GLU A 63 -18.56 4.52 33.57
C GLU A 63 -19.95 4.68 32.93
N GLN A 64 -20.39 5.93 32.83
CA GLN A 64 -21.71 6.31 32.35
C GLN A 64 -21.59 7.38 31.28
N VAL A 65 -22.56 7.38 30.36
CA VAL A 65 -22.64 8.34 29.27
C VAL A 65 -23.80 9.29 29.53
N LEU A 66 -23.54 10.58 29.39
CA LEU A 66 -24.53 11.64 29.46
C LEU A 66 -24.56 12.40 28.13
N ASP A 67 -25.70 12.31 27.44
CA ASP A 67 -25.95 13.12 26.26
C ASP A 67 -26.26 14.58 26.66
N ILE A 68 -25.56 15.52 26.03
CA ILE A 68 -25.82 16.94 26.16
C ILE A 68 -26.74 17.34 25.01
N PRO A 69 -27.93 17.91 25.30
CA PRO A 69 -28.88 18.29 24.26
C PRO A 69 -28.28 19.38 23.36
N GLY A 70 -28.66 19.35 22.08
CA GLY A 70 -28.19 20.30 21.09
C GLY A 70 -28.56 21.74 21.43
N GLN A 71 -27.60 22.66 21.25
CA GLN A 71 -27.78 24.09 21.51
C GLN A 71 -27.31 24.93 20.35
N GLU A 72 -27.99 26.06 20.15
CA GLU A 72 -27.56 27.09 19.23
C GLU A 72 -26.57 28.02 19.95
N ILE A 73 -25.35 28.09 19.41
CA ILE A 73 -24.27 28.92 19.93
C ILE A 73 -23.83 29.85 18.80
N ILE A 74 -23.53 31.11 19.15
CA ILE A 74 -22.95 32.07 18.21
C ILE A 74 -21.42 31.98 18.38
N THR A 75 -20.71 31.68 17.31
CA THR A 75 -19.24 31.67 17.25
C THR A 75 -18.69 33.10 17.28
N LYS A 76 -17.37 33.23 17.43
CA LYS A 76 -16.68 34.52 17.50
C LYS A 76 -16.83 35.36 16.22
N ASP A 77 -16.95 34.70 15.06
CA ASP A 77 -17.21 35.32 13.75
C ASP A 77 -18.72 35.49 13.46
N ASN A 78 -19.56 35.43 14.48
CA ASN A 78 -21.00 35.68 14.41
C ASN A 78 -21.77 34.69 13.52
N ALA A 79 -21.27 33.46 13.39
CA ALA A 79 -22.03 32.37 12.79
C ALA A 79 -22.84 31.64 13.88
N MET A 80 -24.10 31.34 13.58
CA MET A 80 -24.92 30.48 14.44
C MET A 80 -24.55 29.03 14.16
N VAL A 81 -24.32 28.21 15.19
CA VAL A 81 -24.04 26.78 15.03
C VAL A 81 -24.84 25.97 16.03
N GLY A 82 -25.46 24.89 15.56
CA GLY A 82 -26.08 23.88 16.43
C GLY A 82 -25.04 22.86 16.87
N VAL A 83 -24.83 22.70 18.17
CA VAL A 83 -23.79 21.82 18.72
C VAL A 83 -24.40 20.88 19.75
N ASP A 84 -24.09 19.60 19.65
CA ASP A 84 -24.37 18.59 20.67
C ASP A 84 -23.08 17.84 21.06
N ALA A 85 -23.09 17.27 22.26
CA ALA A 85 -21.91 16.61 22.84
C ALA A 85 -22.33 15.45 23.74
N VAL A 86 -21.37 14.60 24.06
CA VAL A 86 -21.51 13.49 25.00
C VAL A 86 -20.39 13.54 26.04
N VAL A 87 -20.74 13.29 27.29
CA VAL A 87 -19.82 13.29 28.42
C VAL A 87 -19.76 11.89 29.03
N PHE A 88 -18.56 11.35 29.11
CA PHE A 88 -18.27 10.08 29.77
C PHE A 88 -17.71 10.38 31.14
N PHE A 89 -18.36 9.86 32.17
CA PHE A 89 -17.96 10.11 33.55
C PHE A 89 -18.10 8.86 34.40
N GLN A 90 -17.31 8.83 35.47
CA GLN A 90 -17.33 7.78 36.47
C GLN A 90 -17.37 8.39 37.86
N VAL A 91 -18.23 7.83 38.73
CA VAL A 91 -18.22 8.19 40.15
C VAL A 91 -17.06 7.49 40.84
N LEU A 92 -16.20 8.26 41.51
CA LEU A 92 -15.09 7.74 42.32
C LEU A 92 -15.45 7.69 43.81
N ASP A 93 -16.26 8.63 44.28
CA ASP A 93 -16.71 8.72 45.68
C ASP A 93 -18.23 8.83 45.74
N ALA A 94 -18.88 7.74 46.17
CA ALA A 94 -20.34 7.66 46.28
C ALA A 94 -20.91 8.59 47.36
N GLY A 95 -20.15 8.88 48.41
CA GLY A 95 -20.58 9.81 49.46
C GLY A 95 -20.67 11.23 48.91
N LYS A 96 -19.59 11.69 48.26
CA LYS A 96 -19.57 13.02 47.64
C LYS A 96 -20.63 13.14 46.54
N ALA A 97 -20.71 12.16 45.65
CA ALA A 97 -21.66 12.19 44.53
C ALA A 97 -23.13 12.21 44.97
N ALA A 98 -23.44 11.63 46.14
CA ALA A 98 -24.80 11.59 46.67
C ALA A 98 -25.21 12.88 47.40
N TYR A 99 -24.27 13.60 48.03
CA TYR A 99 -24.61 14.67 48.98
C TYR A 99 -23.97 16.04 48.70
N GLU A 100 -22.89 16.13 47.92
CA GLU A 100 -22.23 17.41 47.60
C GLU A 100 -22.94 18.18 46.48
N VAL A 101 -23.76 17.50 45.68
CA VAL A 101 -24.52 18.11 44.59
C VAL A 101 -25.92 17.52 44.48
N HIS A 102 -26.92 18.39 44.34
CA HIS A 102 -28.28 17.97 44.10
C HIS A 102 -28.47 17.64 42.62
N ASN A 103 -28.90 16.41 42.31
CA ASN A 103 -29.09 15.91 40.95
C ASN A 103 -27.82 16.05 40.08
N LEU A 104 -26.86 15.17 40.38
CA LEU A 104 -25.55 15.09 39.71
C LEU A 104 -25.63 15.17 38.18
N TYR A 105 -26.54 14.41 37.55
CA TYR A 105 -26.67 14.37 36.09
C TYR A 105 -27.05 15.74 35.51
N SER A 106 -28.05 16.40 36.11
CA SER A 106 -28.47 17.73 35.67
C SER A 106 -27.38 18.78 35.91
N SER A 107 -26.63 18.68 37.00
CA SER A 107 -25.52 19.59 37.29
C SER A 107 -24.37 19.44 36.31
N ILE A 108 -23.96 18.21 35.97
CA ILE A 108 -22.96 17.95 34.92
C ILE A 108 -23.47 18.48 33.58
N MET A 109 -24.73 18.19 33.22
CA MET A 109 -25.32 18.66 31.97
C MET A 109 -25.31 20.19 31.86
N ALA A 110 -25.68 20.91 32.92
CA ALA A 110 -25.69 22.37 32.96
C ALA A 110 -24.28 22.97 32.89
N LEU A 111 -23.32 22.35 33.60
CA LEU A 111 -21.92 22.76 33.60
C LEU A 111 -21.29 22.57 32.21
N THR A 112 -21.49 21.41 31.60
CA THR A 112 -21.00 21.14 30.24
C THR A 112 -21.66 22.04 29.22
N THR A 113 -22.98 22.25 29.31
CA THR A 113 -23.72 23.22 28.49
C THR A 113 -23.08 24.61 28.51
N THR A 114 -22.79 25.11 29.71
CA THR A 114 -22.24 26.45 29.88
C THR A 114 -20.83 26.54 29.30
N ASN A 115 -20.00 25.53 29.56
CA ASN A 115 -18.63 25.49 29.04
C ASN A 115 -18.57 25.27 27.53
N LEU A 116 -19.49 24.48 26.97
CA LEU A 116 -19.64 24.32 25.53
C LEU A 116 -19.91 25.68 24.87
N ARG A 117 -20.84 26.47 25.43
CA ARG A 117 -21.11 27.84 24.96
C ARG A 117 -19.87 28.73 25.04
N THR A 118 -19.14 28.70 26.14
CA THR A 118 -17.94 29.54 26.34
C THR A 118 -16.82 29.18 25.36
N VAL A 119 -16.52 27.89 25.20
CA VAL A 119 -15.43 27.44 24.31
C VAL A 119 -15.80 27.73 22.85
N MET A 120 -16.99 27.32 22.41
CA MET A 120 -17.42 27.52 21.02
C MET A 120 -17.63 29.00 20.67
N GLY A 121 -18.11 29.81 21.62
CA GLY A 121 -18.25 31.26 21.43
C GLY A 121 -16.92 32.02 21.35
N SER A 122 -15.82 31.41 21.79
CA SER A 122 -14.47 32.00 21.71
C SER A 122 -13.72 31.66 20.41
N MET A 123 -14.26 30.75 19.59
CA MET A 123 -13.64 30.23 18.38
C MET A 123 -14.41 30.67 17.14
N ASP A 124 -13.71 30.80 16.01
CA ASP A 124 -14.33 31.09 14.72
C ASP A 124 -14.95 29.80 14.13
N LEU A 125 -15.91 29.91 13.20
CA LEU A 125 -16.64 28.76 12.65
C LEU A 125 -15.70 27.68 12.09
N ASP A 126 -14.69 28.07 11.32
CA ASP A 126 -13.73 27.12 10.73
C ASP A 126 -12.93 26.37 11.80
N GLU A 127 -12.52 27.05 12.87
CA GLU A 127 -11.81 26.43 13.98
C GLU A 127 -12.71 25.43 14.72
N THR A 128 -14.00 25.75 14.88
CA THR A 128 -14.94 24.83 15.51
C THR A 128 -15.11 23.53 14.72
N LEU A 129 -15.03 23.60 13.39
CA LEU A 129 -15.17 22.44 12.51
C LEU A 129 -13.86 21.64 12.39
N SER A 130 -12.71 22.31 12.40
CA SER A 130 -11.40 21.69 12.15
C SER A 130 -10.66 21.23 13.41
N LYS A 131 -10.85 21.90 14.56
CA LYS A 131 -10.07 21.67 15.80
C LYS A 131 -10.87 20.95 16.89
N ARG A 132 -11.58 19.87 16.53
CA ARG A 132 -12.40 19.10 17.48
C ARG A 132 -11.62 18.56 18.68
N ASP A 133 -10.39 18.11 18.47
CA ASP A 133 -9.53 17.58 19.54
C ASP A 133 -9.18 18.64 20.58
N GLU A 134 -8.92 19.88 20.13
CA GLU A 134 -8.62 21.00 21.02
C GLU A 134 -9.85 21.35 21.88
N ILE A 135 -11.04 21.35 21.27
CA ILE A 135 -12.28 21.61 22.01
C ILE A 135 -12.55 20.52 23.05
N ASN A 136 -12.42 19.25 22.65
CA ASN A 136 -12.59 18.11 23.54
C ASN A 136 -11.63 18.18 24.75
N ALA A 137 -10.36 18.52 24.51
CA ALA A 137 -9.36 18.67 25.57
C ALA A 137 -9.66 19.84 26.52
N ARG A 138 -10.05 21.00 25.99
CA ARG A 138 -10.44 22.17 26.80
C ARG A 138 -11.68 21.87 27.64
N LEU A 139 -12.71 21.27 27.05
CA LEU A 139 -13.94 20.89 27.76
C LEU A 139 -13.65 19.85 28.85
N LEU A 140 -12.85 18.82 28.54
CA LEU A 140 -12.46 17.82 29.52
C LEU A 140 -11.77 18.47 30.73
N SER A 141 -10.78 19.33 30.50
CA SER A 141 -10.02 19.99 31.56
C SER A 141 -10.92 20.83 32.49
N VAL A 142 -11.80 21.66 31.90
CA VAL A 142 -12.65 22.57 32.68
C VAL A 142 -13.76 21.81 33.41
N VAL A 143 -14.42 20.86 32.74
CA VAL A 143 -15.52 20.10 33.35
C VAL A 143 -14.98 19.16 34.44
N ASP A 144 -13.88 18.44 34.21
CA ASP A 144 -13.28 17.53 35.20
C ASP A 144 -12.84 18.25 36.48
N HIS A 145 -12.20 19.41 36.33
CA HIS A 145 -11.80 20.22 37.47
C HIS A 145 -13.01 20.69 38.30
N ALA A 146 -14.10 21.09 37.63
CA ALA A 146 -15.31 21.55 38.29
C ALA A 146 -16.16 20.42 38.90
N THR A 147 -16.10 19.18 38.38
CA THR A 147 -16.84 18.02 38.92
C THR A 147 -16.07 17.24 39.99
N SER A 148 -14.76 17.48 40.13
CA SER A 148 -13.90 16.81 41.13
C SER A 148 -14.43 16.94 42.58
N PRO A 149 -14.93 18.11 43.05
CA PRO A 149 -15.52 18.22 44.39
C PRO A 149 -16.73 17.30 44.62
N TRP A 150 -17.47 16.96 43.55
CA TRP A 150 -18.62 16.07 43.61
C TRP A 150 -18.23 14.59 43.64
N GLY A 151 -16.93 14.25 43.66
CA GLY A 151 -16.47 12.87 43.64
C GLY A 151 -16.65 12.18 42.28
N VAL A 152 -16.70 12.98 41.20
CA VAL A 152 -16.87 12.50 39.83
C VAL A 152 -15.64 12.82 38.99
N LYS A 153 -15.17 11.82 38.27
CA LYS A 153 -14.12 11.93 37.25
C LYS A 153 -14.76 11.97 35.88
N ILE A 154 -14.38 12.95 35.06
CA ILE A 154 -14.73 12.95 33.64
C ILE A 154 -13.63 12.18 32.91
N THR A 155 -14.00 11.10 32.22
CA THR A 155 -13.07 10.31 31.43
C THR A 155 -12.86 10.95 30.06
N ARG A 156 -13.94 11.42 29.44
CA ARG A 156 -13.92 11.95 28.08
C ARG A 156 -15.09 12.88 27.82
N VAL A 157 -14.85 13.90 26.99
CA VAL A 157 -15.88 14.74 26.38
C VAL A 157 -15.70 14.66 24.88
N GLU A 158 -16.77 14.37 24.15
CA GLU A 158 -16.76 14.35 22.69
C GLU A 158 -17.89 15.21 22.14
N ILE A 159 -17.55 16.09 21.20
CA ILE A 159 -18.54 16.72 20.33
C ILE A 159 -19.14 15.65 19.41
N LYS A 160 -20.46 15.56 19.40
CA LYS A 160 -21.20 14.61 18.58
C LYS A 160 -21.39 15.18 17.18
N ASP A 161 -21.93 16.38 17.06
CA ASP A 161 -22.15 17.06 15.78
C ASP A 161 -22.07 18.58 15.91
N ILE A 162 -21.67 19.24 14.80
CA ILE A 162 -21.63 20.70 14.64
C ILE A 162 -22.36 21.03 13.35
N ARG A 163 -23.52 21.66 13.47
CA ARG A 163 -24.43 21.97 12.38
C ARG A 163 -24.45 23.49 12.11
N PRO A 164 -23.66 23.99 11.14
CA PRO A 164 -23.81 25.36 10.67
C PRO A 164 -25.12 25.53 9.89
N PRO A 165 -25.63 26.78 9.74
CA PRO A 165 -26.78 27.08 8.90
C PRO A 165 -26.48 26.70 7.45
N LEU A 166 -27.54 26.27 6.76
CA LEU A 166 -27.44 25.71 5.42
C LEU A 166 -26.77 26.69 4.44
N ASP A 167 -27.05 27.99 4.58
CA ASP A 167 -26.50 29.03 3.71
C ASP A 167 -24.98 29.13 3.79
N ILE A 168 -24.42 29.14 5.00
CA ILE A 168 -22.97 29.22 5.22
C ILE A 168 -22.32 27.89 4.80
N SER A 169 -22.93 26.76 5.16
CA SER A 169 -22.42 25.43 4.76
C SER A 169 -22.31 25.27 3.24
N ASN A 170 -23.31 25.76 2.50
CA ASN A 170 -23.33 25.74 1.04
C ASN A 170 -22.30 26.69 0.44
N ALA A 171 -22.14 27.88 1.01
CA ALA A 171 -21.12 28.83 0.57
C ALA A 171 -19.70 28.28 0.78
N MET A 172 -19.42 27.72 1.96
CA MET A 172 -18.14 27.07 2.25
C MET A 172 -17.88 25.86 1.34
N ALA A 173 -18.89 25.01 1.09
CA ALA A 173 -18.75 23.89 0.19
C ALA A 173 -18.40 24.33 -1.25
N ARG A 174 -19.03 25.41 -1.75
CA ARG A 174 -18.69 25.99 -3.05
C ARG A 174 -17.28 26.58 -3.08
N GLN A 175 -16.88 27.31 -2.03
CA GLN A 175 -15.55 27.88 -1.92
C GLN A 175 -14.46 26.80 -1.86
N MET A 176 -14.64 25.78 -1.02
CA MET A 176 -13.70 24.64 -0.93
C MET A 176 -13.60 23.87 -2.24
N LYS A 177 -14.72 23.69 -2.95
CA LYS A 177 -14.70 23.05 -4.27
C LYS A 177 -13.87 23.87 -5.26
N ALA A 178 -14.12 25.17 -5.37
CA ALA A 178 -13.38 26.06 -6.25
C ALA A 178 -11.87 26.11 -5.91
N GLU A 179 -11.53 26.12 -4.60
CA GLU A 179 -10.13 26.10 -4.18
C GLU A 179 -9.44 24.76 -4.49
N ARG A 180 -10.14 23.63 -4.30
CA ARG A 180 -9.65 22.30 -4.67
C ARG A 180 -9.46 22.17 -6.18
N GLU A 181 -10.41 22.66 -6.98
CA GLU A 181 -10.31 22.69 -8.44
C GLU A 181 -9.11 23.53 -8.90
N LYS A 182 -8.95 24.74 -8.35
CA LYS A 182 -7.78 25.59 -8.62
C LYS A 182 -6.46 24.90 -8.26
N ARG A 183 -6.39 24.24 -7.09
CA ARG A 183 -5.18 23.51 -6.67
C ARG A 183 -4.90 22.31 -7.58
N ALA A 184 -5.94 21.60 -8.02
CA ALA A 184 -5.81 20.49 -8.95
C ALA A 184 -5.29 20.97 -10.32
N GLU A 185 -5.81 22.07 -10.86
CA GLU A 185 -5.35 22.66 -12.11
C GLU A 185 -3.88 23.10 -12.04
N ILE A 186 -3.46 23.73 -10.94
CA ILE A 186 -2.06 24.12 -10.73
C ILE A 186 -1.17 22.88 -10.70
N LEU A 187 -1.56 21.85 -9.94
CA LEU A 187 -0.79 20.62 -9.81
C LEU A 187 -0.71 19.85 -11.13
N GLU A 188 -1.77 19.84 -11.93
CA GLU A 188 -1.78 19.24 -13.28
C GLU A 188 -0.88 20.01 -14.25
N ALA A 189 -0.92 21.35 -14.21
CA ALA A 189 -0.03 22.18 -15.02
C ALA A 189 1.44 21.98 -14.64
N GLU A 190 1.74 21.89 -13.34
CA GLU A 190 3.09 21.58 -12.83
C GLU A 190 3.54 20.17 -13.23
N ALA A 191 2.66 19.18 -13.12
CA ALA A 191 2.93 17.80 -13.53
C ALA A 191 3.18 17.70 -15.04
N SER A 192 2.38 18.39 -15.86
CA SER A 192 2.54 18.45 -17.32
C SER A 192 3.88 19.09 -17.69
N ARG A 193 4.23 20.21 -17.06
CA ARG A 193 5.53 20.87 -17.25
C ARG A 193 6.69 19.95 -16.87
N ALA A 194 6.63 19.31 -15.70
CA ALA A 194 7.66 18.39 -15.23
C ALA A 194 7.80 17.18 -16.17
N SER A 195 6.69 16.60 -16.63
CA SER A 195 6.70 15.50 -17.59
C SER A 195 7.29 15.90 -18.94
N ALA A 196 7.03 17.12 -19.42
CA ALA A 196 7.60 17.61 -20.67
C ALA A 196 9.12 17.81 -20.57
N ILE A 197 9.60 18.34 -19.45
CA ILE A 197 11.04 18.49 -19.17
C ILE A 197 11.72 17.12 -19.13
N LEU A 198 11.19 16.17 -18.36
CA LEU A 198 11.76 14.83 -18.25
C LEU A 198 11.80 14.09 -19.60
N ARG A 199 10.77 14.26 -20.45
CA ARG A 199 10.78 13.71 -21.81
C ARG A 199 11.86 14.34 -22.68
N ALA A 200 11.97 15.66 -22.69
CA ALA A 200 12.98 16.37 -23.48
C ALA A 200 14.42 16.03 -23.03
N GLU A 201 14.65 15.89 -21.72
CA GLU A 201 15.92 15.43 -21.16
C GLU A 201 16.23 13.98 -21.55
N GLY A 202 15.23 13.09 -21.48
CA GLY A 202 15.34 11.71 -21.93
C GLY A 202 15.67 11.60 -23.42
N GLU A 203 15.02 12.39 -24.27
CA GLU A 203 15.30 12.45 -25.71
C GLU A 203 16.72 12.98 -26.00
N LYS A 204 17.11 14.07 -25.35
CA LYS A 204 18.47 14.62 -25.46
C LYS A 204 19.52 13.58 -25.06
N GLN A 205 19.33 12.92 -23.92
CA GLN A 205 20.25 11.91 -23.42
C GLN A 205 20.31 10.70 -24.37
N SER A 206 19.16 10.24 -24.87
CA SER A 206 19.07 9.15 -25.85
C SER A 206 19.82 9.49 -27.15
N GLN A 207 19.69 10.71 -27.66
CA GLN A 207 20.40 11.17 -28.85
C GLN A 207 21.91 11.25 -28.64
N ILE A 208 22.37 11.73 -27.48
CA ILE A 208 23.80 11.77 -27.11
C ILE A 208 24.35 10.34 -27.06
N LEU A 209 23.71 9.45 -26.32
CA LEU A 209 24.14 8.05 -26.19
C LEU A 209 24.14 7.33 -27.55
N SER A 210 23.18 7.62 -28.42
CA SER A 210 23.15 7.07 -29.79
C SER A 210 24.27 7.62 -30.68
N ALA A 211 24.64 8.89 -30.53
CA ALA A 211 25.75 9.49 -31.25
C ALA A 211 27.10 8.95 -30.78
N GLU A 212 27.29 8.82 -29.46
CA GLU A 212 28.46 8.19 -28.84
C GLU A 212 28.59 6.73 -29.26
N GLY A 213 27.51 5.95 -29.20
CA GLY A 213 27.49 4.56 -29.65
C GLY A 213 27.85 4.41 -31.13
N ARG A 214 27.35 5.27 -32.01
CA ARG A 214 27.72 5.28 -33.44
C ARG A 214 29.20 5.63 -33.65
N ARG A 215 29.73 6.61 -32.91
CA ARG A 215 31.13 7.00 -32.98
C ARG A 215 32.03 5.85 -32.54
N GLU A 216 31.70 5.20 -31.42
CA GLU A 216 32.49 4.10 -30.91
C GLU A 216 32.43 2.87 -31.82
N ALA A 217 31.25 2.53 -32.36
CA ALA A 217 31.11 1.48 -33.36
C ALA A 217 31.97 1.76 -34.60
N ALA A 218 31.90 2.97 -35.17
CA ALA A 218 32.70 3.36 -36.33
C ALA A 218 34.21 3.31 -36.04
N PHE A 219 34.64 3.69 -34.83
CA PHE A 219 36.04 3.60 -34.41
C PHE A 219 36.50 2.14 -34.33
N ARG A 220 35.71 1.26 -33.71
CA ARG A 220 36.02 -0.17 -33.60
C ARG A 220 36.06 -0.86 -34.96
N ASP A 221 35.16 -0.49 -35.87
CA ASP A 221 35.17 -0.99 -37.25
C ASP A 221 36.41 -0.54 -38.03
N ALA A 222 36.84 0.71 -37.85
CA ALA A 222 38.05 1.23 -38.47
C ALA A 222 39.30 0.52 -37.92
N GLU A 223 39.39 0.36 -36.61
CA GLU A 223 40.50 -0.37 -35.95
C GLU A 223 40.53 -1.85 -36.35
N ALA A 224 39.35 -2.48 -36.50
CA ALA A 224 39.24 -3.84 -37.01
C ALA A 224 39.80 -3.95 -38.45
N ARG A 225 39.45 -3.02 -39.34
CA ARG A 225 39.99 -2.99 -40.72
C ARG A 225 41.49 -2.73 -40.75
N GLU A 226 42.00 -1.84 -39.90
CA GLU A 226 43.43 -1.56 -39.81
C GLU A 226 44.21 -2.81 -39.35
N ARG A 227 43.73 -3.49 -38.29
CA ARG A 227 44.33 -4.76 -37.84
C ARG A 227 44.24 -5.85 -38.90
N GLU A 228 43.11 -5.95 -39.62
CA GLU A 228 42.94 -6.92 -40.71
C GLU A 228 43.92 -6.63 -41.85
N ALA A 229 44.06 -5.38 -42.27
CA ALA A 229 45.02 -4.95 -43.29
C ALA A 229 46.48 -5.19 -42.85
N GLU A 230 46.84 -4.92 -41.59
CA GLU A 230 48.16 -5.26 -41.06
C GLU A 230 48.40 -6.77 -41.00
N ALA A 231 47.38 -7.55 -40.62
CA ALA A 231 47.46 -9.00 -40.60
C ALA A 231 47.65 -9.56 -42.02
N GLU A 232 46.93 -9.03 -42.99
CA GLU A 232 47.05 -9.40 -44.41
C GLU A 232 48.41 -8.97 -44.99
N ALA A 233 48.89 -7.77 -44.66
CA ALA A 233 50.23 -7.32 -45.04
C ALA A 233 51.33 -8.21 -44.43
N ARG A 234 51.22 -8.58 -43.15
CA ARG A 234 52.14 -9.52 -42.49
C ARG A 234 52.05 -10.91 -43.11
N ALA A 235 50.85 -11.43 -43.36
CA ALA A 235 50.65 -12.72 -44.02
C ALA A 235 51.28 -12.72 -45.42
N THR A 236 51.05 -11.66 -46.20
CA THR A 236 51.62 -11.48 -47.54
C THR A 236 53.15 -11.42 -47.46
N HIS A 237 53.71 -10.71 -46.49
CA HIS A 237 55.15 -10.63 -46.29
C HIS A 237 55.76 -12.00 -45.90
N MET A 238 55.14 -12.73 -44.98
CA MET A 238 55.57 -14.09 -44.59
C MET A 238 55.52 -15.05 -45.79
N VAL A 239 54.45 -15.01 -46.59
CA VAL A 239 54.33 -15.80 -47.82
C VAL A 239 55.40 -15.37 -48.83
N SER A 240 55.64 -14.07 -49.01
CA SER A 240 56.69 -13.55 -49.89
C SER A 240 58.10 -13.99 -49.46
N GLN A 241 58.40 -14.01 -48.16
CA GLN A 241 59.66 -14.51 -47.62
C GLN A 241 59.80 -16.02 -47.83
N ALA A 242 58.76 -16.80 -47.52
CA ALA A 242 58.74 -18.24 -47.75
C ALA A 242 58.94 -18.58 -49.24
N ILE A 243 58.36 -17.80 -50.15
CA ILE A 243 58.56 -17.92 -51.60
C ILE A 243 60.02 -17.61 -51.99
N ALA A 244 60.61 -16.56 -51.42
CA ALA A 244 62.00 -16.17 -51.69
C ALA A 244 63.02 -17.24 -51.23
N GLU A 245 62.74 -17.92 -50.11
CA GLU A 245 63.60 -18.99 -49.58
C GLU A 245 63.38 -20.35 -50.27
N SER A 246 62.17 -20.64 -50.76
CA SER A 246 61.79 -21.97 -51.28
C SER A 246 61.82 -22.09 -52.82
N GLY A 247 62.05 -21.00 -53.55
CA GLY A 247 62.09 -21.00 -55.02
C GLY A 247 60.72 -21.15 -55.70
N SER A 248 60.70 -21.03 -57.03
CA SER A 248 59.50 -20.87 -57.88
C SER A 248 58.46 -21.99 -57.81
N GLN A 249 58.78 -23.16 -57.24
CA GLN A 249 57.81 -24.23 -56.98
C GLN A 249 56.77 -23.87 -55.90
N ALA A 250 57.12 -23.05 -54.89
CA ALA A 250 56.18 -22.69 -53.81
C ALA A 250 55.03 -21.78 -54.30
N ILE A 251 55.28 -20.94 -55.31
CA ILE A 251 54.28 -20.07 -55.93
C ILE A 251 53.18 -20.91 -56.60
N ASN A 252 53.56 -21.94 -57.36
CA ASN A 252 52.61 -22.78 -58.08
C ASN A 252 51.69 -23.56 -57.12
N TYR A 253 52.23 -24.03 -55.98
CA TYR A 253 51.43 -24.68 -54.93
C TYR A 253 50.44 -23.71 -54.27
N PHE A 254 50.87 -22.48 -53.94
CA PHE A 254 50.00 -21.46 -53.37
C PHE A 254 48.88 -21.02 -54.32
N ILE A 255 49.18 -20.86 -55.63
CA ILE A 255 48.17 -20.57 -56.65
C ILE A 255 47.16 -21.72 -56.76
N ALA A 256 47.62 -22.97 -56.78
CA ALA A 256 46.74 -24.13 -56.82
C ALA A 256 45.84 -24.21 -55.57
N GLN A 257 46.38 -23.90 -54.38
CA GLN A 257 45.60 -23.87 -53.14
C GLN A 257 44.56 -22.74 -53.16
N LYS A 258 44.92 -21.51 -53.54
CA LYS A 258 43.98 -20.38 -53.64
C LYS A 258 42.92 -20.60 -54.71
N TYR A 259 43.29 -21.21 -55.83
CA TYR A 259 42.36 -21.61 -56.87
C TYR A 259 41.36 -22.65 -56.36
N THR A 260 41.83 -23.66 -55.61
CA THR A 260 40.96 -24.69 -55.02
C THR A 260 40.04 -24.12 -53.92
N GLU A 261 40.55 -23.23 -53.07
CA GLU A 261 39.74 -22.50 -52.06
C GLU A 261 38.68 -21.59 -52.72
N ALA A 262 39.03 -20.90 -53.81
CA ALA A 262 38.08 -20.09 -54.57
C ALA A 262 36.98 -20.97 -55.16
N VAL A 263 37.33 -22.09 -55.81
CA VAL A 263 36.36 -23.07 -56.33
C VAL A 263 35.44 -23.60 -55.22
N ALA A 264 35.98 -23.88 -54.02
CA ALA A 264 35.19 -24.34 -52.88
C ALA A 264 34.21 -23.27 -52.34
N LYS A 265 34.62 -22.00 -52.27
CA LYS A 265 33.74 -20.88 -51.89
C LYS A 265 32.66 -20.61 -52.94
N PHE A 266 32.97 -20.79 -54.22
CA PHE A 266 31.99 -20.70 -55.31
C PHE A 266 30.98 -21.86 -55.28
N ALA A 267 31.41 -23.07 -54.91
CA ALA A 267 30.53 -24.25 -54.80
C ALA A 267 29.56 -24.20 -53.60
N THR A 268 29.87 -23.42 -52.56
CA THR A 268 29.07 -23.30 -51.32
C THR A 268 28.20 -22.03 -51.28
N SER A 269 28.24 -21.19 -52.31
CA SER A 269 27.43 -19.97 -52.39
C SER A 269 25.97 -20.26 -52.81
N PRO A 270 24.95 -19.76 -52.10
CA PRO A 270 23.55 -20.11 -52.34
C PRO A 270 22.94 -19.54 -53.64
N ASN A 271 23.66 -18.75 -54.44
CA ASN A 271 23.13 -18.04 -55.62
C ASN A 271 23.85 -18.33 -56.98
N ALA A 272 24.62 -19.41 -57.12
CA ALA A 272 25.31 -19.71 -58.38
C ALA A 272 24.50 -20.65 -59.31
N LYS A 273 23.85 -20.11 -60.36
CA LYS A 273 23.11 -20.89 -61.39
C LYS A 273 23.86 -21.11 -62.72
N THR A 274 25.01 -20.47 -62.96
CA THR A 274 25.81 -20.65 -64.19
C THR A 274 27.30 -20.61 -63.83
N ILE A 275 28.05 -21.68 -64.16
CA ILE A 275 29.47 -21.85 -63.79
C ILE A 275 30.29 -22.01 -65.09
N LEU A 276 31.34 -21.20 -65.27
CA LEU A 276 32.32 -21.30 -66.36
C LEU A 276 33.65 -21.76 -65.77
N PHE A 277 34.06 -22.99 -66.07
CA PHE A 277 35.35 -23.55 -65.66
C PHE A 277 36.43 -23.26 -66.73
N PRO A 278 37.62 -22.77 -66.35
CA PRO A 278 38.78 -22.64 -67.24
C PRO A 278 39.25 -24.01 -67.77
N VAL A 279 39.72 -24.03 -69.02
CA VAL A 279 39.73 -25.21 -69.89
C VAL A 279 40.86 -26.21 -69.60
N GLU A 280 41.81 -25.92 -68.71
CA GLU A 280 42.92 -26.85 -68.40
C GLU A 280 42.54 -28.04 -67.49
N ALA A 281 41.33 -28.05 -66.91
CA ALA A 281 40.82 -29.19 -66.12
C ALA A 281 40.36 -30.41 -66.96
N THR A 282 40.37 -30.29 -68.29
CA THR A 282 39.84 -31.33 -69.20
C THR A 282 40.75 -32.54 -69.39
N GLN A 283 42.07 -32.44 -69.13
CA GLN A 283 42.99 -33.57 -69.36
C GLN A 283 42.97 -34.66 -68.27
N LEU A 284 42.46 -34.36 -67.07
CA LEU A 284 42.29 -35.34 -65.99
C LEU A 284 40.95 -36.10 -66.07
N ILE A 285 39.98 -35.58 -66.83
CA ILE A 285 38.67 -36.20 -67.03
C ILE A 285 38.68 -37.23 -68.18
N GLY A 286 39.62 -37.13 -69.12
CA GLY A 286 39.74 -38.02 -70.28
C GLY A 286 40.16 -39.47 -70.00
N THR A 287 40.79 -39.75 -68.85
CA THR A 287 41.24 -41.12 -68.49
C THR A 287 40.18 -41.94 -67.74
N LEU A 288 39.15 -41.29 -67.18
CA LEU A 288 38.07 -41.97 -66.45
C LEU A 288 36.86 -42.29 -67.35
N GLY A 289 36.72 -41.63 -68.50
CA GLY A 289 35.64 -41.88 -69.47
C GLY A 289 35.78 -43.20 -70.24
N GLY A 290 37.00 -43.67 -70.51
CA GLY A 290 37.25 -44.88 -71.31
C GLY A 290 36.92 -46.22 -70.61
N ILE A 291 36.79 -46.24 -69.29
CA ILE A 291 36.44 -47.45 -68.52
C ILE A 291 34.91 -47.58 -68.35
N GLY A 292 34.18 -46.45 -68.41
CA GLY A 292 32.73 -46.41 -68.27
C GLY A 292 31.97 -46.90 -69.50
N GLU A 293 32.58 -46.85 -70.68
CA GLU A 293 31.93 -47.23 -71.95
C GLU A 293 31.91 -48.76 -72.15
N LEU A 294 32.92 -49.48 -71.64
CA LEU A 294 32.91 -50.95 -71.54
C LEU A 294 31.88 -51.47 -70.52
N ALA A 295 31.55 -50.68 -69.50
CA ALA A 295 30.55 -51.05 -68.50
C ALA A 295 29.11 -50.81 -68.99
N LYS A 296 28.91 -49.93 -69.99
CA LYS A 296 27.59 -49.54 -70.51
C LYS A 296 27.04 -50.50 -71.57
N GLU A 297 27.90 -51.29 -72.22
CA GLU A 297 27.53 -52.37 -73.14
C GLU A 297 27.01 -53.63 -72.40
N ALA A 298 27.41 -53.84 -71.13
CA ALA A 298 27.09 -55.03 -70.34
C ALA A 298 25.75 -54.97 -69.58
N LEU A 299 25.05 -53.84 -69.58
CA LEU A 299 23.82 -53.63 -68.77
C LEU A 299 22.56 -53.30 -69.57
N ASN A 300 22.56 -53.54 -70.90
CA ASN A 300 21.33 -53.62 -71.69
C ASN A 300 20.46 -54.80 -71.20
N SER A 301 19.58 -54.56 -70.23
CA SER A 301 18.39 -55.35 -69.93
C SER A 301 17.41 -54.49 -69.12
N ASN A 302 16.20 -54.35 -69.66
CA ASN A 302 15.11 -53.50 -69.17
C ASN A 302 14.46 -54.00 -67.84
N PRO A 303 13.57 -53.20 -67.20
CA PRO A 303 13.45 -53.01 -65.73
C PRO A 303 12.35 -53.87 -65.06
N PRO A 304 12.12 -53.72 -63.72
CA PRO A 304 10.85 -53.08 -63.32
C PRO A 304 10.84 -52.26 -62.00
N SER A 305 9.90 -51.28 -62.01
CA SER A 305 8.99 -50.77 -60.95
C SER A 305 9.43 -50.46 -59.50
N SER A 306 8.98 -49.30 -59.05
CA SER A 306 9.07 -48.59 -57.77
C SER A 306 8.48 -49.28 -56.52
N PRO A 307 8.97 -48.90 -55.31
CA PRO A 307 8.08 -48.57 -54.17
C PRO A 307 8.62 -47.38 -53.30
N PRO A 308 8.12 -47.07 -52.08
CA PRO A 308 7.23 -45.96 -51.72
C PRO A 308 7.88 -44.91 -50.75
N PRO A 309 7.17 -43.86 -50.24
CA PRO A 309 7.83 -42.68 -49.67
C PRO A 309 8.19 -42.79 -48.17
N PRO A 310 9.25 -42.09 -47.69
CA PRO A 310 9.64 -42.02 -46.28
C PRO A 310 9.08 -40.80 -45.51
N PRO A 311 9.20 -40.76 -44.16
CA PRO A 311 8.10 -40.37 -43.26
C PRO A 311 8.19 -38.98 -42.60
N ALA A 312 7.06 -38.57 -42.01
CA ALA A 312 6.81 -37.30 -41.32
C ALA A 312 7.58 -37.15 -40.00
N GLN A 313 8.15 -35.95 -39.78
CA GLN A 313 8.85 -35.58 -38.53
C GLN A 313 7.93 -34.82 -37.56
N THR A 314 8.01 -35.21 -36.29
CA THR A 314 7.25 -34.75 -35.12
C THR A 314 7.60 -33.32 -34.66
N ARG A 315 6.57 -32.50 -34.41
CA ARG A 315 6.63 -31.18 -33.75
C ARG A 315 7.07 -31.29 -32.29
N ARG A 316 8.02 -30.44 -31.85
CA ARG A 316 8.28 -30.11 -30.44
C ARG A 316 7.55 -28.82 -30.05
N ALA A 317 6.95 -28.83 -28.86
CA ALA A 317 6.17 -27.74 -28.28
C ALA A 317 7.04 -26.59 -27.75
N ALA A 318 6.53 -25.36 -27.85
CA ALA A 318 7.10 -24.16 -27.25
C ALA A 318 6.62 -23.97 -25.79
N PRO A 319 7.40 -23.32 -24.90
CA PRO A 319 6.98 -23.06 -23.52
C PRO A 319 6.09 -21.82 -23.39
N SER A 320 5.08 -21.93 -22.53
CA SER A 320 4.10 -20.89 -22.16
C SER A 320 4.66 -19.84 -21.20
N VAL A 321 4.43 -18.56 -21.49
CA VAL A 321 4.65 -17.41 -20.58
C VAL A 321 3.31 -17.02 -19.92
N PRO A 322 3.23 -16.74 -18.61
CA PRO A 322 1.99 -16.35 -17.93
C PRO A 322 1.64 -14.85 -18.11
N PRO A 323 0.34 -14.46 -18.05
CA PRO A 323 -0.07 -13.07 -18.22
C PRO A 323 0.07 -12.26 -16.92
N SER A 324 0.54 -11.02 -17.03
CA SER A 324 0.55 -10.04 -15.94
C SER A 324 -0.85 -9.47 -15.71
N ALA A 325 -1.29 -9.47 -14.46
CA ALA A 325 -2.52 -8.83 -14.02
C ALA A 325 -2.47 -7.31 -14.21
N GLY A 326 -3.30 -6.79 -15.12
CA GLY A 326 -3.78 -5.41 -15.10
C GLY A 326 -4.91 -5.28 -14.08
N GLY A 327 -4.97 -4.14 -13.40
CA GLY A 327 -5.91 -3.87 -12.32
C GLY A 327 -7.31 -3.46 -12.79
N ASP A 328 -8.21 -3.50 -11.82
CA ASP A 328 -9.45 -2.73 -11.76
C ASP A 328 -9.93 -2.69 -10.30
N ARG A 329 -9.73 -1.54 -9.65
CA ARG A 329 -10.48 -0.88 -8.57
C ARG A 329 -9.58 0.04 -7.73
#